data_AF-A0A8H2LDM7-F1
#
_entry.id   AF-A0A8H2LDM7-F1
#
_cell.length_a   1.000
_cell.length_b   1.000
_cell.length_c   1.000
_cell.angle_alpha   90.00
_cell.angle_beta   90.00
_cell.angle_gamma   90.00
#
_symmetry.space_group_name_H-M   'P 1'
#
loop_
_entity.id
_entity.type
_entity.pdbx_description
1 polymer ?
#
loop_
_entity_poly.entity_id
_entity_poly.type
_entity_poly.pdbx_seq_one_letter_code
_entity_poly.pdbx_strand_id
1 'polypeptide(L)'
;MKYLSLMSCLLVLLFSSCNEVNPKSEQEVREFLKQWNASHTALKAPYLERDYMPVVTYYGEERTRTQVQQDKKLLFQQFPNYTQRILNDPLTITKEAGVYLVTFTKRVSYNGIEADYTSYLSMMIRNGDFQILREGVAENSKDLDAPIFPSARADIAFFTNNRQLFGDFNGDGLSDYATVISPTTTMAQSGDTVVCKGECNSVITFSNKDLKAITIKGAYKSQLENLKDLNSDGADEIGFWDIKPTTKSFYVFDATNGALLSGPVVINTTVHKNLNLIDVFKNAGPNKITVTRSAQVNGKWILENETIALD
;
A
#
# COMPACT_ATOMS: atom_id res chain seq x y z
N MET A 1 0.58 -57.15 -35.01
CA MET A 1 -0.55 -56.91 -34.07
C MET A 1 -0.09 -56.90 -32.60
N LYS A 2 0.88 -56.07 -32.22
CA LYS A 2 1.30 -55.91 -30.79
C LYS A 2 1.51 -54.45 -30.36
N TYR A 3 1.53 -53.50 -31.29
CA TYR A 3 1.73 -52.08 -30.99
C TYR A 3 0.45 -51.22 -31.05
N LEU A 4 -0.65 -51.73 -31.61
CA LEU A 4 -1.92 -51.01 -31.66
C LEU A 4 -2.60 -50.89 -30.29
N SER A 5 -2.38 -51.84 -29.38
CA SER A 5 -2.97 -51.80 -28.03
C SER A 5 -2.27 -50.78 -27.12
N LEU A 6 -0.97 -50.56 -27.28
CA LEU A 6 -0.20 -49.57 -26.52
C LEU A 6 -0.48 -48.13 -26.96
N MET A 7 -0.72 -47.89 -28.26
CA MET A 7 -1.12 -46.56 -28.74
C MET A 7 -2.53 -46.16 -28.29
N SER A 8 -3.42 -47.13 -28.07
CA SER A 8 -4.78 -46.85 -27.57
C SER A 8 -4.81 -46.45 -26.09
N CYS A 9 -3.85 -46.91 -25.27
CA CYS A 9 -3.77 -46.50 -23.86
C CYS A 9 -3.16 -45.09 -23.69
N LEU A 10 -2.28 -44.68 -24.62
CA LEU A 10 -1.67 -43.34 -24.58
C LEU A 10 -2.66 -42.25 -25.01
N LEU A 11 -3.59 -42.55 -25.94
CA LEU A 11 -4.62 -41.59 -26.35
C LEU A 11 -5.68 -41.35 -25.27
N VAL A 12 -6.06 -42.36 -24.49
CA VAL A 12 -7.09 -42.22 -23.43
C VAL A 12 -6.58 -41.36 -22.26
N LEU A 13 -5.27 -41.38 -21.97
CA LEU A 13 -4.68 -40.53 -20.93
C LEU A 13 -4.53 -39.05 -21.34
N LEU A 14 -4.51 -38.74 -22.65
CA LEU A 14 -4.40 -37.37 -23.15
C LEU A 14 -5.73 -36.61 -23.20
N PHE A 15 -6.87 -37.31 -23.12
CA PHE A 15 -8.21 -36.69 -23.08
C PHE A 15 -8.77 -36.51 -21.66
N SER A 16 -8.04 -36.92 -20.62
CA SER A 16 -8.47 -36.78 -19.22
C SER A 16 -7.64 -35.77 -18.41
N SER A 17 -6.69 -35.08 -19.03
CA SER A 17 -5.85 -34.07 -18.38
C SER A 17 -6.22 -32.62 -18.74
N CYS A 18 -7.45 -32.37 -19.18
CA CYS A 18 -8.05 -31.07 -18.95
C CYS A 18 -8.52 -31.08 -17.49
N ASN A 19 -7.70 -30.51 -16.59
CA ASN A 19 -8.26 -29.91 -15.38
C ASN A 19 -9.18 -28.78 -15.86
N GLU A 20 -10.40 -29.11 -16.25
CA GLU A 20 -11.48 -28.14 -16.26
C GLU A 20 -11.56 -27.63 -14.82
N VAL A 21 -11.10 -26.40 -14.62
CA VAL A 21 -11.40 -25.64 -13.41
C VAL A 21 -12.91 -25.65 -13.33
N ASN A 22 -13.43 -26.43 -12.39
CA ASN A 22 -14.87 -26.58 -12.17
C ASN A 22 -15.48 -25.17 -12.15
N PRO A 23 -16.47 -24.85 -12.99
CA PRO A 23 -16.96 -23.49 -13.11
C PRO A 23 -17.49 -23.05 -11.75
N LYS A 24 -16.90 -22.00 -11.16
CA LYS A 24 -17.30 -21.60 -9.81
C LYS A 24 -18.80 -21.29 -9.76
N SER A 25 -19.49 -21.83 -8.76
CA SER A 25 -20.92 -21.70 -8.54
C SER A 25 -21.30 -20.35 -7.95
N GLU A 26 -22.58 -19.98 -8.02
CA GLU A 26 -23.10 -18.80 -7.29
C GLU A 26 -22.86 -18.89 -5.77
N GLN A 27 -22.77 -20.09 -5.22
CA GLN A 27 -22.43 -20.29 -3.81
C GLN A 27 -21.01 -19.80 -3.51
N GLU A 28 -20.04 -20.13 -4.35
CA GLU A 28 -18.65 -19.67 -4.17
C GLU A 28 -18.52 -18.15 -4.34
N VAL A 29 -19.35 -17.54 -5.20
CA VAL A 29 -19.44 -16.07 -5.30
C VAL A 29 -19.95 -15.47 -3.97
N ARG A 30 -20.96 -16.09 -3.34
CA ARG A 30 -21.46 -15.64 -2.03
C ARG A 30 -20.42 -15.82 -0.93
N GLU A 31 -19.65 -16.91 -0.96
CA GLU A 31 -18.57 -17.16 0.00
C GLU A 31 -17.43 -16.15 -0.16
N PHE A 32 -17.01 -15.87 -1.40
CA PHE A 32 -16.04 -14.83 -1.69
C PHE A 32 -16.52 -13.46 -1.19
N LEU A 33 -17.77 -13.09 -1.48
CA LEU A 33 -18.33 -11.81 -1.04
C LEU A 33 -18.34 -11.69 0.50
N LYS A 34 -18.69 -12.77 1.22
CA LYS A 34 -18.64 -12.82 2.69
C LYS A 34 -17.22 -12.65 3.21
N GLN A 35 -16.25 -13.33 2.60
CA GLN A 35 -14.84 -13.23 2.98
C GLN A 35 -14.30 -11.82 2.73
N TRP A 36 -14.57 -11.25 1.55
CA TRP A 36 -14.19 -9.89 1.19
C TRP A 36 -14.77 -8.86 2.18
N ASN A 37 -16.05 -8.99 2.55
CA ASN A 37 -16.67 -8.13 3.56
C ASN A 37 -16.00 -8.30 4.94
N ALA A 38 -15.71 -9.54 5.36
CA ALA A 38 -15.04 -9.82 6.63
C ALA A 38 -13.57 -9.36 6.68
N SER A 39 -12.96 -9.12 5.52
CA SER A 39 -11.61 -8.54 5.39
C SER A 39 -11.59 -7.01 5.51
N HIS A 40 -12.74 -6.34 5.57
CA HIS A 40 -12.82 -4.90 5.77
C HIS A 40 -12.69 -4.51 7.24
N THR A 41 -11.47 -4.66 7.74
CA THR A 41 -11.03 -4.25 9.07
C THR A 41 -9.66 -3.58 8.95
N ALA A 42 -9.28 -2.75 9.92
CA ALA A 42 -7.96 -2.10 9.95
C ALA A 42 -6.81 -3.13 9.83
N LEU A 43 -6.94 -4.28 10.50
CA LEU A 43 -5.93 -5.35 10.51
C LEU A 43 -5.80 -6.06 9.15
N LYS A 44 -6.91 -6.24 8.41
CA LYS A 44 -6.94 -7.02 7.17
C LYS A 44 -6.87 -6.17 5.90
N ALA A 45 -7.12 -4.86 6.00
CA ALA A 45 -7.03 -3.93 4.88
C ALA A 45 -5.71 -3.99 4.10
N PRO A 46 -4.53 -4.20 4.72
CA PRO A 46 -3.28 -4.40 4.00
C PRO A 46 -3.24 -5.63 3.09
N TYR A 47 -4.15 -6.60 3.24
CA TYR A 47 -4.16 -7.82 2.43
C TYR A 47 -5.26 -7.82 1.36
N LEU A 48 -6.17 -6.83 1.39
CA LEU A 48 -7.30 -6.73 0.44
C LEU A 48 -6.84 -6.63 -1.02
N GLU A 49 -5.64 -6.10 -1.31
CA GLU A 49 -5.15 -5.97 -2.69
C GLU A 49 -5.11 -7.30 -3.47
N ARG A 50 -5.05 -8.44 -2.78
CA ARG A 50 -5.03 -9.78 -3.37
C ARG A 50 -6.36 -10.13 -4.05
N ASP A 51 -7.45 -9.56 -3.55
CA ASP A 51 -8.80 -9.79 -4.06
C ASP A 51 -9.09 -8.97 -5.33
N TYR A 52 -8.20 -8.05 -5.72
CA TYR A 52 -8.41 -7.12 -6.83
C TYR A 52 -7.52 -7.45 -8.05
N MET A 53 -8.06 -7.18 -9.23
CA MET A 53 -7.29 -7.15 -10.48
C MET A 53 -6.20 -6.08 -10.42
N PRO A 54 -5.11 -6.18 -11.22
CA PRO A 54 -4.05 -5.16 -11.27
C PRO A 54 -4.58 -3.73 -11.51
N VAL A 55 -5.62 -3.61 -12.34
CA VAL A 55 -6.39 -2.39 -12.60
C VAL A 55 -7.87 -2.69 -12.36
N VAL A 56 -8.56 -1.78 -11.68
CA VAL A 56 -9.93 -1.93 -11.18
C VAL A 56 -10.71 -0.66 -11.50
N THR A 57 -11.96 -0.79 -11.95
CA THR A 57 -12.92 0.33 -11.94
C THR A 57 -13.46 0.47 -10.52
N TYR A 58 -12.90 1.39 -9.75
CA TYR A 58 -13.18 1.62 -8.33
C TYR A 58 -13.97 2.92 -8.16
N TYR A 59 -15.26 2.80 -7.80
CA TYR A 59 -16.21 3.91 -7.63
C TYR A 59 -16.27 4.85 -8.85
N GLY A 60 -16.25 4.26 -10.06
CA GLY A 60 -16.36 5.00 -11.33
C GLY A 60 -15.03 5.42 -11.95
N GLU A 61 -13.91 5.25 -11.24
CA GLU A 61 -12.58 5.62 -11.75
C GLU A 61 -11.64 4.42 -11.89
N GLU A 62 -10.73 4.45 -12.86
CA GLU A 62 -9.69 3.43 -12.97
C GLU A 62 -8.60 3.65 -11.91
N ARG A 63 -8.33 2.61 -11.12
CA ARG A 63 -7.33 2.59 -10.06
C ARG A 63 -6.52 1.30 -10.12
N THR A 64 -5.25 1.36 -9.75
CA THR A 64 -4.45 0.15 -9.52
C THR A 64 -4.88 -0.52 -8.21
N ARG A 65 -4.69 -1.84 -8.06
CA ARG A 65 -4.98 -2.54 -6.78
C ARG A 65 -4.26 -1.93 -5.57
N THR A 66 -3.07 -1.38 -5.76
CA THR A 66 -2.31 -0.70 -4.71
C THR A 66 -2.98 0.61 -4.30
N GLN A 67 -3.52 1.38 -5.26
CA GLN A 67 -4.30 2.58 -4.95
C GLN A 67 -5.62 2.24 -4.25
N VAL A 68 -6.27 1.12 -4.62
CA VAL A 68 -7.47 0.63 -3.91
C VAL A 68 -7.11 0.28 -2.46
N GLN A 69 -6.06 -0.51 -2.23
CA GLN A 69 -5.59 -0.85 -0.89
C GLN A 69 -5.26 0.40 -0.05
N GLN A 70 -4.62 1.40 -0.67
CA GLN A 70 -4.32 2.67 -0.01
C GLN A 70 -5.59 3.42 0.40
N ASP A 71 -6.59 3.54 -0.47
CA ASP A 71 -7.87 4.15 -0.10
C ASP A 71 -8.57 3.39 1.03
N LYS A 72 -8.55 2.06 1.02
CA LYS A 72 -9.11 1.26 2.13
C LYS A 72 -8.37 1.52 3.43
N LYS A 73 -7.04 1.57 3.42
CA LYS A 73 -6.22 1.94 4.60
C LYS A 73 -6.62 3.32 5.13
N LEU A 74 -6.72 4.32 4.23
CA LEU A 74 -7.16 5.68 4.56
C LEU A 74 -8.55 5.72 5.19
N LEU A 75 -9.49 4.93 4.68
CA LEU A 75 -10.84 4.81 5.26
C LEU A 75 -10.78 4.37 6.73
N PHE A 76 -10.06 3.29 7.05
CA PHE A 76 -9.94 2.82 8.43
C PHE A 76 -9.13 3.76 9.32
N GLN A 77 -8.19 4.52 8.76
CA GLN A 77 -7.44 5.55 9.48
C GLN A 77 -8.34 6.74 9.85
N GLN A 78 -9.16 7.22 8.92
CA GLN A 78 -10.06 8.35 9.14
C GLN A 78 -11.27 7.99 10.00
N PHE A 79 -11.71 6.73 9.91
CA PHE A 79 -12.87 6.22 10.61
C PHE A 79 -12.50 4.93 11.35
N PRO A 80 -11.81 5.00 12.51
CA PRO A 80 -11.40 3.81 13.25
C PRO A 80 -12.56 2.92 13.72
N ASN A 81 -13.74 3.51 13.90
CA ASN A 81 -14.99 2.80 14.20
C ASN A 81 -15.77 2.37 12.96
N TYR A 82 -15.20 2.51 11.76
CA TYR A 82 -15.86 2.09 10.53
C TYR A 82 -16.10 0.59 10.56
N THR A 83 -17.34 0.21 10.31
CA THR A 83 -17.75 -1.18 10.10
C THR A 83 -18.59 -1.28 8.85
N GLN A 84 -18.56 -2.44 8.22
CA GLN A 84 -19.48 -2.77 7.13
C GLN A 84 -20.03 -4.18 7.27
N ARG A 85 -21.26 -4.35 6.78
CA ARG A 85 -21.91 -5.64 6.64
C ARG A 85 -22.81 -5.67 5.42
N ILE A 86 -22.99 -6.86 4.88
CA ILE A 86 -23.92 -7.11 3.79
C ILE A 86 -25.26 -7.50 4.41
N LEU A 87 -26.33 -6.85 3.97
CA LEU A 87 -27.69 -7.23 4.40
C LEU A 87 -28.13 -8.47 3.64
N ASN A 88 -28.94 -9.31 4.31
CA ASN A 88 -29.24 -10.64 3.81
C ASN A 88 -30.03 -10.66 2.49
N ASP A 89 -30.70 -9.57 2.09
CA ASP A 89 -31.39 -9.45 0.79
C ASP A 89 -31.74 -7.98 0.42
N PRO A 90 -31.85 -7.64 -0.88
CA PRO A 90 -31.62 -8.52 -2.04
C PRO A 90 -30.14 -8.63 -2.41
N LEU A 91 -29.67 -9.86 -2.65
CA LEU A 91 -28.38 -10.15 -3.29
C LEU A 91 -28.63 -10.80 -4.66
N THR A 92 -28.35 -10.05 -5.72
CA THR A 92 -28.50 -10.50 -7.11
C THR A 92 -27.15 -10.87 -7.70
N ILE A 93 -27.04 -12.04 -8.32
CA ILE A 93 -25.85 -12.48 -9.04
C ILE A 93 -26.25 -12.68 -10.50
N THR A 94 -25.57 -12.01 -11.42
CA THR A 94 -25.68 -12.26 -12.85
C THR A 94 -24.33 -12.68 -13.40
N LYS A 95 -24.32 -13.64 -14.32
CA LYS A 95 -23.11 -14.13 -14.97
C LYS A 95 -23.19 -13.87 -16.47
N GLU A 96 -22.21 -13.16 -17.00
CA GLU A 96 -22.10 -12.88 -18.43
C GLU A 96 -20.63 -12.96 -18.84
N ALA A 97 -20.34 -13.69 -19.92
CA ALA A 97 -18.98 -13.83 -20.48
C ALA A 97 -17.87 -14.19 -19.46
N GLY A 98 -18.19 -15.02 -18.45
CA GLY A 98 -17.23 -15.43 -17.42
C GLY A 98 -16.97 -14.39 -16.31
N VAL A 99 -17.71 -13.29 -16.33
CA VAL A 99 -17.74 -12.26 -15.28
C VAL A 99 -19.02 -12.42 -14.46
N TYR A 100 -18.89 -12.36 -13.15
CA TYR A 100 -19.99 -12.29 -12.21
C TYR A 100 -20.20 -10.84 -11.80
N LEU A 101 -21.41 -10.33 -11.96
CA LEU A 101 -21.85 -9.07 -11.37
C LEU A 101 -22.73 -9.40 -10.16
N VAL A 102 -22.33 -8.91 -9.00
CA VAL A 102 -23.02 -9.13 -7.73
C VAL A 102 -23.50 -7.79 -7.21
N THR A 103 -24.81 -7.64 -7.04
CA THR A 103 -25.43 -6.43 -6.47
C THR A 103 -26.02 -6.78 -5.12
N PHE A 104 -25.77 -5.94 -4.10
CA PHE A 104 -26.16 -6.19 -2.72
C PHE A 104 -26.33 -4.88 -1.94
N THR A 105 -27.08 -4.92 -0.84
CA THR A 105 -27.13 -3.78 0.08
C THR A 105 -26.01 -3.88 1.11
N LYS A 106 -25.12 -2.89 1.09
CA LYS A 106 -24.04 -2.71 2.07
C LYS A 106 -24.49 -1.72 3.12
N ARG A 107 -24.53 -2.15 4.38
CA ARG A 107 -24.67 -1.27 5.52
C ARG A 107 -23.31 -0.90 6.06
N VAL A 108 -23.09 0.38 6.27
CA VAL A 108 -21.88 0.92 6.88
C VAL A 108 -22.24 1.66 8.16
N SER A 109 -21.34 1.65 9.13
CA SER A 109 -21.44 2.50 10.31
C SER A 109 -20.10 3.16 10.60
N TYR A 110 -20.11 4.46 10.88
CA TYR A 110 -18.93 5.28 11.20
C TYR A 110 -19.38 6.54 11.93
N ASN A 111 -18.62 7.01 12.93
CA ASN A 111 -18.92 8.26 13.68
C ASN A 111 -20.39 8.42 14.13
N GLY A 112 -21.06 7.33 14.52
CA GLY A 112 -22.47 7.35 14.94
C GLY A 112 -23.49 7.43 13.79
N ILE A 113 -23.03 7.48 12.54
CA ILE A 113 -23.84 7.38 11.33
C ILE A 113 -24.01 5.89 10.99
N GLU A 114 -25.21 5.51 10.55
CA GLU A 114 -25.49 4.24 9.91
C GLU A 114 -26.20 4.53 8.58
N ALA A 115 -25.71 3.92 7.50
CA ALA A 115 -26.24 4.16 6.15
C ALA A 115 -26.22 2.89 5.30
N ASP A 116 -27.20 2.77 4.41
CA ASP A 116 -27.37 1.64 3.48
C ASP A 116 -27.13 2.09 2.05
N TYR A 117 -26.27 1.37 1.34
CA TYR A 117 -25.92 1.64 -0.05
C TYR A 117 -26.12 0.41 -0.92
N THR A 118 -26.87 0.55 -2.00
CA THR A 118 -26.90 -0.45 -3.07
C THR A 118 -25.53 -0.48 -3.74
N SER A 119 -24.76 -1.51 -3.46
CA SER A 119 -23.37 -1.70 -3.89
C SER A 119 -23.26 -2.82 -4.90
N TYR A 120 -22.18 -2.83 -5.66
CA TYR A 120 -21.88 -3.92 -6.57
C TYR A 120 -20.41 -4.29 -6.59
N LEU A 121 -20.14 -5.57 -6.85
CA LEU A 121 -18.84 -6.09 -7.26
C LEU A 121 -18.98 -6.78 -8.62
N SER A 122 -18.05 -6.50 -9.52
CA SER A 122 -17.83 -7.32 -10.71
C SER A 122 -16.55 -8.11 -10.53
N MET A 123 -16.60 -9.43 -10.68
CA MET A 123 -15.48 -10.33 -10.43
C MET A 123 -15.35 -11.39 -11.53
N MET A 124 -14.12 -11.84 -11.79
CA MET A 124 -13.83 -12.94 -12.70
C MET A 124 -12.86 -13.91 -12.04
N ILE A 125 -12.74 -15.11 -12.61
CA ILE A 125 -11.77 -16.10 -12.15
C ILE A 125 -10.45 -15.86 -12.89
N ARG A 126 -9.35 -15.70 -12.15
CA ARG A 126 -7.97 -15.69 -12.67
C ARG A 126 -7.11 -16.61 -11.82
N ASN A 127 -6.35 -17.49 -12.47
CA ASN A 127 -5.47 -18.46 -11.80
C ASN A 127 -6.18 -19.31 -10.73
N GLY A 128 -7.48 -19.57 -10.90
CA GLY A 128 -8.30 -20.34 -9.94
C GLY A 128 -8.97 -19.50 -8.84
N ASP A 129 -8.63 -18.21 -8.71
CA ASP A 129 -9.17 -17.32 -7.67
C ASP A 129 -10.08 -16.24 -8.24
N PHE A 130 -11.02 -15.75 -7.43
CA PHE A 130 -11.82 -14.59 -7.81
C PHE A 130 -10.97 -13.33 -7.69
N GLN A 131 -11.04 -12.47 -8.72
CA GLN A 131 -10.48 -11.13 -8.70
C GLN A 131 -11.54 -10.10 -9.08
N ILE A 132 -11.59 -9.01 -8.32
CA ILE A 132 -12.53 -7.92 -8.50
C ILE A 132 -12.03 -7.02 -9.64
N LEU A 133 -12.87 -6.86 -10.68
CA LEU A 133 -12.68 -5.91 -11.77
C LEU A 133 -13.34 -4.56 -11.45
N ARG A 134 -14.48 -4.57 -10.75
CA ARG A 134 -15.22 -3.36 -10.42
C ARG A 134 -15.76 -3.42 -9.00
N GLU A 135 -15.66 -2.31 -8.29
CA GLU A 135 -16.35 -2.08 -7.03
C GLU A 135 -17.01 -0.72 -7.09
N GLY A 136 -18.27 -0.62 -6.67
CA GLY A 136 -18.94 0.67 -6.61
C GLY A 136 -20.28 0.63 -5.90
N VAL A 137 -20.99 1.74 -6.02
CA VAL A 137 -22.36 1.96 -5.55
C VAL A 137 -23.22 2.39 -6.72
N ALA A 138 -24.51 2.08 -6.66
CA ALA A 138 -25.45 2.48 -7.69
C ALA A 138 -25.53 4.01 -7.78
N GLU A 139 -25.57 4.56 -8.98
CA GLU A 139 -25.53 6.01 -9.25
C GLU A 139 -26.68 6.78 -8.58
N ASN A 140 -27.81 6.12 -8.32
CA ASN A 140 -28.98 6.68 -7.67
C ASN A 140 -28.98 6.53 -6.14
N SER A 141 -27.87 6.07 -5.55
CA SER A 141 -27.73 6.01 -4.09
C SER A 141 -27.69 7.42 -3.50
N LYS A 142 -28.23 7.59 -2.29
CA LYS A 142 -28.18 8.86 -1.56
C LYS A 142 -26.77 9.08 -0.99
N ASP A 143 -26.42 10.33 -0.69
CA ASP A 143 -25.24 10.71 0.09
C ASP A 143 -23.91 10.18 -0.48
N LEU A 144 -23.75 10.21 -1.81
CA LEU A 144 -22.52 9.78 -2.51
C LEU A 144 -21.32 10.73 -2.28
N ASP A 145 -21.58 11.89 -1.69
CA ASP A 145 -20.59 12.85 -1.19
C ASP A 145 -20.12 12.53 0.24
N ALA A 146 -20.64 11.46 0.87
CA ALA A 146 -20.22 11.05 2.19
C ALA A 146 -18.69 10.83 2.27
N PRO A 147 -18.06 11.20 3.40
CA PRO A 147 -16.61 11.23 3.53
C PRO A 147 -15.97 9.82 3.55
N ILE A 148 -16.78 8.76 3.55
CA ILE A 148 -16.38 7.35 3.42
C ILE A 148 -16.20 6.88 1.97
N PHE A 149 -16.59 7.68 0.97
CA PHE A 149 -16.34 7.36 -0.43
C PHE A 149 -14.98 7.87 -0.93
N PRO A 150 -14.38 7.20 -1.92
CA PRO A 150 -13.06 7.58 -2.43
C PRO A 150 -13.04 8.98 -3.03
N SER A 151 -14.15 9.45 -3.62
CA SER A 151 -14.28 10.80 -4.19
C SER A 151 -14.01 11.89 -3.16
N ALA A 152 -14.55 11.76 -1.95
CA ALA A 152 -14.30 12.67 -0.82
C ALA A 152 -12.86 12.61 -0.29
N ARG A 153 -12.11 11.56 -0.65
CA ARG A 153 -10.70 11.38 -0.32
C ARG A 153 -9.79 11.43 -1.56
N ALA A 154 -10.30 11.77 -2.74
CA ALA A 154 -9.52 11.71 -3.98
C ALA A 154 -8.35 12.70 -3.92
N ASP A 155 -8.63 13.89 -3.39
CA ASP A 155 -7.62 14.91 -3.08
C ASP A 155 -6.70 14.43 -1.96
N ILE A 156 -7.20 13.73 -0.95
CA ILE A 156 -6.37 13.19 0.15
C ILE A 156 -5.43 12.10 -0.39
N ALA A 157 -5.86 11.20 -1.27
CA ALA A 157 -5.02 10.16 -1.87
C ALA A 157 -3.96 10.72 -2.83
N PHE A 158 -4.20 11.90 -3.43
CA PHE A 158 -3.28 12.60 -4.33
C PHE A 158 -2.40 13.64 -3.61
N PHE A 159 -2.83 14.17 -2.46
CA PHE A 159 -2.14 15.18 -1.64
C PHE A 159 -1.63 14.66 -0.27
N THR A 160 -1.79 13.39 0.10
CA THR A 160 -1.21 12.81 1.35
C THR A 160 0.28 12.49 1.20
N ASN A 161 1.04 13.57 1.08
CA ASN A 161 2.42 13.69 1.55
C ASN A 161 2.50 13.72 3.09
N ASN A 162 1.39 13.53 3.83
CA ASN A 162 1.33 13.36 5.28
C ASN A 162 0.88 11.93 5.64
N ARG A 163 1.70 10.92 5.28
CA ARG A 163 1.50 9.54 5.75
C ARG A 163 1.71 9.50 7.26
N GLN A 164 0.70 9.01 8.00
CA GLN A 164 0.92 8.50 9.35
C GLN A 164 1.64 7.15 9.23
N LEU A 165 2.92 7.13 9.60
CA LEU A 165 3.72 5.93 9.76
C LEU A 165 3.50 5.42 11.18
N PHE A 166 2.90 4.25 11.36
CA PHE A 166 2.66 3.67 12.69
C PHE A 166 3.87 2.87 13.20
N GLY A 167 4.14 2.93 14.49
CA GLY A 167 5.26 2.26 15.17
C GLY A 167 5.27 2.49 16.68
N ASP A 168 6.09 1.76 17.40
CA ASP A 168 6.34 1.96 18.83
C ASP A 168 7.55 2.91 19.00
N PHE A 169 7.37 4.19 18.68
CA PHE A 169 8.48 5.14 18.55
C PHE A 169 9.05 5.63 19.88
N ASN A 170 8.35 5.40 20.99
CA ASN A 170 8.79 5.74 22.34
C ASN A 170 9.16 4.51 23.18
N GLY A 171 8.98 3.29 22.65
CA GLY A 171 9.39 2.04 23.28
C GLY A 171 8.54 1.60 24.47
N ASP A 172 7.26 2.00 24.52
CA ASP A 172 6.35 1.64 25.61
C ASP A 172 5.48 0.40 25.31
N GLY A 173 5.65 -0.20 24.12
CA GLY A 173 4.88 -1.34 23.65
C GLY A 173 3.52 -0.99 23.05
N LEU A 174 3.17 0.30 22.96
CA LEU A 174 1.93 0.80 22.36
C LEU A 174 2.20 1.42 20.98
N SER A 175 1.20 1.37 20.11
CA SER A 175 1.33 1.95 18.78
C SER A 175 1.13 3.46 18.80
N ASP A 176 2.16 4.18 18.35
CA ASP A 176 2.16 5.59 18.00
C ASP A 176 2.15 5.78 16.47
N TYR A 177 2.14 7.04 16.02
CA TYR A 177 2.37 7.39 14.62
C TYR A 177 3.30 8.60 14.44
N ALA A 178 4.09 8.57 13.38
CA ALA A 178 4.89 9.68 12.88
C ALA A 178 4.29 10.24 11.58
N THR A 179 4.39 11.54 11.36
CA THR A 179 4.04 12.21 10.10
C THR A 179 5.18 13.09 9.65
N VAL A 180 5.31 13.34 8.35
CA VAL A 180 6.28 14.30 7.81
C VAL A 180 5.57 15.51 7.25
N ILE A 181 5.92 16.69 7.76
CA ILE A 181 5.47 17.98 7.23
C ILE A 181 6.52 18.42 6.20
N SER A 182 6.15 18.41 4.92
CA SER A 182 7.01 18.90 3.83
C SER A 182 6.81 20.42 3.61
N PRO A 183 7.83 21.16 3.15
CA PRO A 183 7.72 22.57 2.85
C PRO A 183 6.86 22.79 1.61
N THR A 184 6.21 23.94 1.51
CA THR A 184 5.43 24.30 0.32
C THR A 184 6.38 24.57 -0.86
N THR A 185 6.18 23.88 -1.99
CA THR A 185 7.02 24.04 -3.18
C THR A 185 6.25 24.68 -4.34
N THR A 186 6.95 25.46 -5.17
CA THR A 186 6.50 25.91 -6.49
C THR A 186 7.43 25.36 -7.57
N MET A 187 6.86 25.09 -8.74
CA MET A 187 7.64 24.69 -9.92
C MET A 187 8.20 25.95 -10.58
N ALA A 188 9.52 26.03 -10.78
CA ALA A 188 10.10 27.07 -11.61
C ALA A 188 9.69 26.88 -13.09
N GLN A 189 9.57 27.97 -13.85
CA GLN A 189 9.14 27.97 -15.27
C GLN A 189 10.04 27.16 -16.21
N SER A 190 11.18 26.64 -15.72
CA SER A 190 12.15 25.84 -16.45
C SER A 190 12.27 24.40 -15.93
N GLY A 191 11.16 23.73 -15.58
CA GLY A 191 11.02 22.26 -15.51
C GLY A 191 11.84 21.43 -14.49
N ASP A 192 13.02 21.87 -14.08
CA ASP A 192 14.03 21.06 -13.37
C ASP A 192 14.43 21.61 -12.00
N THR A 193 13.93 22.79 -11.61
CA THR A 193 14.26 23.44 -10.33
C THR A 193 13.03 23.54 -9.44
N VAL A 194 13.09 22.86 -8.29
CA VAL A 194 12.10 22.98 -7.22
C VAL A 194 12.45 24.19 -6.37
N VAL A 195 11.49 25.10 -6.19
CA VAL A 195 11.65 26.29 -5.34
C VAL A 195 10.73 26.12 -4.14
N CYS A 196 11.28 26.19 -2.92
CA CYS A 196 10.44 26.21 -1.72
C CYS A 196 9.99 27.63 -1.39
N LYS A 197 8.74 27.77 -0.94
CA LYS A 197 8.24 28.98 -0.33
C LYS A 197 8.79 29.05 1.10
N GLY A 198 9.95 29.69 1.26
CA GLY A 198 10.71 29.72 2.51
C GLY A 198 11.82 28.66 2.53
N GLU A 199 12.17 28.16 3.71
CA GLU A 199 13.20 27.13 3.85
C GLU A 199 12.71 25.77 3.32
N CYS A 200 13.55 25.07 2.56
CA CYS A 200 13.27 23.70 2.12
C CYS A 200 13.56 22.71 3.25
N ASN A 201 12.73 22.65 4.29
CA ASN A 201 12.92 21.69 5.38
C ASN A 201 11.70 20.79 5.52
N SER A 202 11.93 19.51 5.73
CA SER A 202 10.90 18.57 6.16
C SER A 202 11.01 18.32 7.65
N VAL A 203 9.87 18.19 8.33
CA VAL A 203 9.81 17.98 9.78
C VAL A 203 9.03 16.72 10.07
N ILE A 204 9.68 15.73 10.68
CA ILE A 204 9.02 14.55 11.23
C ILE A 204 8.41 14.94 12.58
N THR A 205 7.14 14.64 12.78
CA THR A 205 6.40 14.89 14.02
C THR A 205 5.73 13.61 14.49
N PHE A 206 5.59 13.44 15.80
CA PHE A 206 5.03 12.23 16.40
C PHE A 206 3.66 12.50 17.05
N SER A 207 2.83 11.46 17.17
CA SER A 207 1.57 11.46 17.92
C SER A 207 1.82 11.70 19.40
N ASN A 208 2.81 10.98 19.93
CA ASN A 208 3.33 11.14 21.27
C ASN A 208 3.99 12.50 21.44
N LYS A 209 3.54 13.24 22.46
CA LYS A 209 3.96 14.62 22.69
C LYS A 209 5.29 14.71 23.43
N ASP A 210 5.77 13.62 24.00
CA ASP A 210 7.06 13.56 24.69
C ASP A 210 8.22 13.39 23.69
N LEU A 211 7.94 12.87 22.49
CA LEU A 211 8.90 12.75 21.40
C LEU A 211 9.14 14.10 20.71
N LYS A 212 10.41 14.41 20.47
CA LYS A 212 10.81 15.66 19.79
C LYS A 212 10.69 15.50 18.27
N ALA A 213 10.23 16.57 17.62
CA ALA A 213 10.22 16.63 16.17
C ALA A 213 11.64 16.61 15.58
N ILE A 214 11.83 15.92 14.46
CA ILE A 214 13.12 15.80 13.76
C ILE A 214 13.08 16.66 12.51
N THR A 215 14.02 17.59 12.35
CA THR A 215 14.08 18.48 11.19
C THR A 215 15.17 18.04 10.21
N ILE A 216 14.79 17.79 8.97
CA ILE A 216 15.70 17.44 7.87
C ILE A 216 15.82 18.65 6.94
N LYS A 217 17.00 19.26 6.94
CA LYS A 217 17.29 20.44 6.11
C LYS A 217 17.47 20.07 4.65
N GLY A 218 16.98 20.92 3.76
CA GLY A 218 17.08 20.74 2.30
C GLY A 218 16.14 19.67 1.71
N ALA A 219 15.27 19.06 2.52
CA ALA A 219 14.31 18.05 2.09
C ALA A 219 12.94 18.67 1.80
N TYR A 220 12.42 18.44 0.60
CA TYR A 220 11.14 19.00 0.15
C TYR A 220 10.13 17.95 -0.35
N LYS A 221 10.59 16.72 -0.58
CA LYS A 221 9.76 15.58 -0.94
C LYS A 221 10.29 14.37 -0.22
N SER A 222 9.43 13.69 0.52
CA SER A 222 9.87 12.68 1.46
C SER A 222 8.92 11.49 1.60
N GLN A 223 9.47 10.43 2.17
CA GLN A 223 8.74 9.23 2.56
C GLN A 223 9.34 8.69 3.86
N LEU A 224 8.47 8.30 4.79
CA LEU A 224 8.85 7.67 6.05
C LEU A 224 8.75 6.14 5.94
N GLU A 225 9.62 5.44 6.65
CA GLU A 225 9.64 3.99 6.83
C GLU A 225 9.82 3.66 8.32
N ASN A 226 9.10 2.66 8.83
CA ASN A 226 9.32 2.14 10.19
C ASN A 226 10.31 0.98 10.06
N LEU A 227 11.47 1.10 10.69
CA LEU A 227 12.56 0.14 10.56
C LEU A 227 12.57 -0.91 11.67
N LYS A 228 11.58 -0.86 12.57
CA LYS A 228 11.53 -1.63 13.81
C LYS A 228 12.67 -1.28 14.75
N ASP A 229 12.69 -1.92 15.90
CA ASP A 229 13.77 -1.83 16.89
C ASP A 229 15.07 -2.44 16.34
N LEU A 230 15.89 -1.61 15.70
CA LEU A 230 17.17 -1.94 15.09
C LEU A 230 18.31 -1.91 16.10
N ASN A 231 18.30 -0.96 17.05
CA ASN A 231 19.35 -0.80 18.06
C ASN A 231 19.06 -1.56 19.39
N SER A 232 17.93 -2.28 19.46
CA SER A 232 17.49 -3.06 20.62
C SER A 232 17.26 -2.23 21.89
N ASP A 233 16.87 -0.96 21.75
CA ASP A 233 16.54 -0.07 22.87
C ASP A 233 15.07 -0.13 23.29
N GLY A 234 14.26 -0.87 22.53
CA GLY A 234 12.83 -1.07 22.75
C GLY A 234 11.93 -0.15 21.91
N ALA A 235 12.46 0.89 21.28
CA ALA A 235 11.73 1.78 20.39
C ALA A 235 11.99 1.45 18.91
N ASP A 236 11.02 1.74 18.05
CA ASP A 236 11.18 1.61 16.59
C ASP A 236 12.00 2.78 16.01
N GLU A 237 13.02 2.49 15.17
CA GLU A 237 13.71 3.50 14.37
C GLU A 237 12.87 4.01 13.19
N ILE A 238 13.12 5.26 12.81
CA ILE A 238 12.49 5.90 11.67
C ILE A 238 13.44 6.12 10.51
N GLY A 239 13.09 5.50 9.38
CA GLY A 239 13.72 5.74 8.09
C GLY A 239 13.10 6.97 7.41
N PHE A 240 13.93 7.85 6.87
CA PHE A 240 13.51 9.01 6.11
C PHE A 240 14.16 9.01 4.73
N TRP A 241 13.34 9.11 3.68
CA TRP A 241 13.80 9.29 2.31
C TRP A 241 13.71 10.77 1.90
N ASP A 242 14.82 11.38 1.51
CA ASP A 242 14.86 12.65 0.78
C ASP A 242 14.90 12.36 -0.73
N ILE A 243 13.85 12.76 -1.46
CA ILE A 243 13.64 12.39 -2.86
C ILE A 243 13.79 13.62 -3.74
N LYS A 244 14.84 13.62 -4.57
CA LYS A 244 15.14 14.67 -5.55
C LYS A 244 15.06 14.10 -6.98
N PRO A 245 15.04 14.95 -8.03
CA PRO A 245 14.95 14.48 -9.41
C PRO A 245 16.03 13.47 -9.82
N THR A 246 17.27 13.69 -9.37
CA THR A 246 18.46 12.90 -9.76
C THR A 246 19.05 12.07 -8.64
N THR A 247 18.55 12.23 -7.41
CA THR A 247 19.06 11.51 -6.24
C THR A 247 17.96 11.10 -5.27
N LYS A 248 18.20 10.02 -4.55
CA LYS A 248 17.47 9.67 -3.33
C LYS A 248 18.48 9.52 -2.20
N SER A 249 18.18 10.08 -1.04
CA SER A 249 19.03 9.96 0.15
C SER A 249 18.24 9.31 1.27
N PHE A 250 18.79 8.28 1.90
CA PHE A 250 18.18 7.60 3.03
C PHE A 250 18.87 7.97 4.34
N TYR A 251 18.06 8.28 5.35
CA TYR A 251 18.50 8.58 6.71
C TYR A 251 17.81 7.62 7.67
N VAL A 252 18.50 7.25 8.74
CA VAL A 252 17.97 6.45 9.84
C VAL A 252 18.10 7.27 11.11
N PHE A 253 16.99 7.48 11.80
CA PHE A 253 16.96 8.20 13.07
C PHE A 253 16.45 7.32 14.20
N ASP A 254 17.02 7.54 15.37
CA ASP A 254 16.44 7.17 16.65
C ASP A 254 15.25 8.09 16.91
N ALA A 255 14.05 7.50 17.09
CA ALA A 255 12.83 8.28 17.28
C ALA A 255 12.72 8.89 18.68
N THR A 256 13.34 8.28 19.69
CA THR A 256 13.25 8.71 21.10
C THR A 256 14.00 10.02 21.33
N ASN A 257 15.20 10.13 20.78
CA ASN A 257 16.09 11.26 21.01
C ASN A 257 16.36 12.10 19.74
N GLY A 258 15.93 11.63 18.56
CA GLY A 258 16.10 12.31 17.28
C GLY A 258 17.51 12.23 16.71
N ALA A 259 18.40 11.40 17.26
CA ALA A 259 19.75 11.24 16.78
C ALA A 259 19.77 10.58 15.40
N LEU A 260 20.67 11.05 14.53
CA LEU A 260 20.93 10.42 13.25
C LEU A 260 21.85 9.21 13.47
N LEU A 261 21.29 8.01 13.36
CA LEU A 261 22.04 6.76 13.52
C LEU A 261 22.81 6.39 12.24
N SER A 262 22.27 6.73 11.06
CA SER A 262 22.94 6.47 9.79
C SER A 262 22.46 7.38 8.66
N GLY A 263 23.36 7.70 7.73
CA GLY A 263 23.07 8.42 6.49
C GLY A 263 23.68 9.83 6.41
N PRO A 264 23.42 10.58 5.31
CA PRO A 264 22.63 10.16 4.16
C PRO A 264 23.32 9.08 3.31
N VAL A 265 22.61 7.98 3.07
CA VAL A 265 22.98 6.99 2.04
C VAL A 265 22.43 7.46 0.71
N VAL A 266 23.30 7.94 -0.18
CA VAL A 266 22.90 8.58 -1.44
C VAL A 266 22.89 7.58 -2.59
N ILE A 267 21.78 7.56 -3.34
CA ILE A 267 21.62 6.84 -4.60
C ILE A 267 21.50 7.85 -5.73
N ASN A 268 22.38 7.72 -6.74
CA ASN A 268 22.26 8.44 -8.00
C ASN A 268 21.21 7.73 -8.89
N THR A 269 19.99 8.28 -8.92
CA THR A 269 18.88 7.68 -9.66
C THR A 269 18.96 7.93 -11.17
N THR A 270 19.82 8.85 -11.61
CA THR A 270 20.11 9.02 -13.04
C THR A 270 20.86 7.82 -13.61
N VAL A 271 21.74 7.21 -12.81
CA VAL A 271 22.52 6.02 -13.18
C VAL A 271 21.78 4.73 -12.79
N HIS A 272 21.29 4.64 -11.56
CA HIS A 272 20.68 3.42 -11.00
C HIS A 272 19.14 3.49 -11.01
N LYS A 273 18.55 3.57 -12.22
CA LYS A 273 17.12 3.88 -12.42
C LYS A 273 16.12 2.87 -11.84
N ASN A 274 16.53 1.62 -11.64
CA ASN A 274 15.65 0.50 -11.26
C ASN A 274 15.88 -0.03 -9.84
N LEU A 275 16.59 0.72 -8.99
CA LEU A 275 16.85 0.29 -7.61
C LEU A 275 15.59 0.49 -6.76
N ASN A 276 15.05 -0.58 -6.17
CA ASN A 276 13.95 -0.46 -5.21
C ASN A 276 14.48 0.05 -3.87
N LEU A 277 13.64 0.73 -3.08
CA LEU A 277 14.04 1.26 -1.77
C LEU A 277 14.49 0.13 -0.81
N ILE A 278 13.88 -1.05 -0.91
CA ILE A 278 14.25 -2.25 -0.14
C ILE A 278 15.64 -2.81 -0.50
N ASP A 279 16.19 -2.43 -1.67
CA ASP A 279 17.53 -2.87 -2.09
C ASP A 279 18.63 -1.95 -1.53
N VAL A 280 18.26 -0.79 -0.97
CA VAL A 280 19.19 0.20 -0.39
C VAL A 280 19.50 -0.09 1.07
N PHE A 281 18.60 -0.75 1.78
CA PHE A 281 18.71 -1.00 3.21
C PHE A 281 18.33 -2.45 3.53
N LYS A 282 19.16 -3.13 4.32
CA LYS A 282 18.89 -4.46 4.86
C LYS A 282 19.35 -4.55 6.30
N ASN A 283 18.51 -5.10 7.18
CA ASN A 283 18.93 -5.48 8.53
C ASN A 283 20.05 -6.54 8.43
N ALA A 284 21.18 -6.30 9.10
CA ALA A 284 22.37 -7.14 9.07
C ALA A 284 22.66 -7.83 10.43
N GLY A 285 21.72 -7.74 11.37
CA GLY A 285 21.83 -8.26 12.73
C GLY A 285 21.55 -7.17 13.77
N PRO A 286 21.61 -7.53 15.07
CA PRO A 286 21.43 -6.56 16.16
C PRO A 286 22.37 -5.37 15.97
N ASN A 287 21.80 -4.16 16.01
CA ASN A 287 22.52 -2.90 15.97
C ASN A 287 23.36 -2.75 14.70
N LYS A 288 22.95 -3.40 13.60
CA LYS A 288 23.71 -3.40 12.35
C LYS A 288 22.80 -3.38 11.13
N ILE A 289 23.17 -2.54 10.18
CA ILE A 289 22.48 -2.43 8.90
C ILE A 289 23.47 -2.52 7.76
N THR A 290 23.08 -3.16 6.67
CA THR A 290 23.79 -3.06 5.40
C THR A 290 23.10 -2.03 4.54
N VAL A 291 23.86 -1.04 4.10
CA VAL A 291 23.39 0.00 3.20
C VAL A 291 24.08 -0.13 1.85
N THR A 292 23.33 0.12 0.78
CA THR A 292 23.84 0.19 -0.59
C THR A 292 23.91 1.65 -1.00
N ARG A 293 25.07 2.17 -1.42
CA ARG A 293 25.24 3.56 -1.86
C ARG A 293 25.80 3.65 -3.28
N SER A 294 25.54 4.76 -3.95
CA SER A 294 26.23 5.09 -5.20
C SER A 294 27.62 5.66 -4.92
N ALA A 295 28.65 5.03 -5.49
CA ALA A 295 30.04 5.48 -5.40
C ALA A 295 30.65 5.63 -6.79
N GLN A 296 31.58 6.57 -6.95
CA GLN A 296 32.34 6.74 -8.18
C GLN A 296 33.72 6.13 -8.01
N VAL A 297 34.01 5.06 -8.75
CA VAL A 297 35.30 4.38 -8.75
C VAL A 297 35.85 4.40 -10.17
N ASN A 298 37.04 4.99 -10.35
CA ASN A 298 37.69 5.14 -11.65
C ASN A 298 36.80 5.80 -12.71
N GLY A 299 36.04 6.83 -12.33
CA GLY A 299 35.13 7.57 -13.21
C GLY A 299 33.81 6.86 -13.52
N LYS A 300 33.61 5.61 -13.07
CA LYS A 300 32.37 4.85 -13.26
C LYS A 300 31.55 4.82 -11.97
N TRP A 301 30.24 5.02 -12.10
CA TRP A 301 29.29 4.85 -11.00
C TRP A 301 29.02 3.36 -10.75
N ILE A 302 29.21 2.95 -9.51
CA ILE A 302 28.93 1.60 -9.00
C ILE A 302 28.08 1.67 -7.74
N LEU A 303 27.49 0.53 -7.37
CA LEU A 303 26.87 0.35 -6.07
C LEU A 303 27.88 -0.30 -5.12
N GLU A 304 28.08 0.31 -3.96
CA GLU A 304 28.89 -0.23 -2.87
C GLU A 304 28.00 -0.58 -1.70
N ASN A 305 28.28 -1.72 -1.07
CA ASN A 305 27.63 -2.13 0.17
C ASN A 305 28.55 -1.82 1.34
N GLU A 306 27.97 -1.27 2.40
CA GLU A 306 28.66 -0.97 3.65
C GLU A 306 27.80 -1.47 4.81
N THR A 307 28.42 -2.13 5.79
CA THR A 307 27.75 -2.50 7.04
C THR A 307 28.07 -1.45 8.09
N ILE A 308 27.03 -0.84 8.65
CA ILE A 308 27.11 0.23 9.63
C ILE A 308 26.60 -0.32 10.96
N ALA A 309 27.35 -0.10 12.03
CA ALA A 309 26.87 -0.30 13.39
C ALA A 309 26.01 0.89 13.81
N LEU A 310 24.87 0.62 14.42
CA LEU A 310 23.96 1.59 14.99
C LEU A 310 24.21 1.59 16.50
N ASP A 311 24.72 2.72 17.01
CA ASP A 311 25.01 2.89 18.43
C ASP A 311 23.79 3.41 19.19
#